data_AF-A0A1I1QH83-F1
#
_entry.id   AF-A0A1I1QH83-F1
#
_cell.length_a   1.000
_cell.length_b   1.000
_cell.length_c   1.000
_cell.angle_alpha   90.00
_cell.angle_beta   90.00
_cell.angle_gamma   90.00
#
_symmetry.space_group_name_H-M   'P 1'
#
loop_
_entity.id
_entity.type
_entity.pdbx_description
1 polymer ?
#
loop_
_entity_poly.entity_id
_entity_poly.type
_entity_poly.pdbx_seq_one_letter_code
_entity_poly.pdbx_strand_id
1 'polypeptide(L)' 'MAPIIGKICMNQYMVDVSSIDGVKVDNVLIGEENESKFTADEMAKSLNAISYKVFCISGKRAPKIYINKRKK' A
#
# COMPACT_ATOMS: atom_id res chain seq x y z
N MET A 1 6.68 7.45 -5.98
CA MET A 1 6.10 7.54 -4.63
C MET A 1 5.45 8.90 -4.45
N ALA A 2 4.23 8.94 -3.91
CA ALA A 2 3.50 10.17 -3.61
C ALA A 2 3.42 10.37 -2.08
N PRO A 3 3.70 11.57 -1.54
CA PRO A 3 3.56 11.81 -0.11
C PRO A 3 2.08 11.91 0.30
N ILE A 4 1.77 11.44 1.51
CA ILE A 4 0.44 11.62 2.13
C ILE A 4 0.34 13.07 2.62
N ILE A 5 -0.74 13.74 2.24
CA ILE A 5 -1.04 15.12 2.67
C ILE A 5 -2.29 15.15 3.57
N GLY A 6 -2.25 15.96 4.61
CA GLY A 6 -3.32 16.06 5.59
C GLY A 6 -3.35 14.91 6.61
N LYS A 7 -4.53 14.64 7.17
CA LYS A 7 -4.72 13.59 8.20
C LYS A 7 -5.27 12.32 7.57
N ILE A 8 -4.82 11.18 8.07
CA ILE A 8 -5.41 9.87 7.74
C ILE A 8 -6.74 9.76 8.48
N CYS A 9 -7.84 9.57 7.74
CA CYS A 9 -9.15 9.29 8.30
C CYS A 9 -9.36 7.77 8.43
N MET A 10 -10.47 7.36 9.05
CA MET A 10 -10.76 5.94 9.29
C MET A 10 -10.76 5.08 8.01
N ASN A 11 -11.17 5.64 6.86
CA ASN A 11 -11.32 4.89 5.60
C ASN A 11 -10.60 5.54 4.40
N GLN A 12 -9.99 6.71 4.56
CA GLN A 12 -9.46 7.49 3.44
C GLN A 12 -8.25 8.32 3.85
N TYR A 13 -7.37 8.57 2.88
CA TYR A 13 -6.22 9.46 3.00
C TYR A 13 -6.04 10.18 1.66
N MET A 14 -5.37 11.33 1.67
CA MET A 14 -5.05 12.10 0.47
C MET A 14 -3.56 11.99 0.18
N VAL A 15 -3.21 11.93 -1.10
CA VAL A 15 -1.83 11.92 -1.59
C VAL A 15 -1.64 13.04 -2.57
N ASP A 16 -0.47 13.67 -2.53
CA ASP A 16 -0.09 14.69 -3.50
C ASP A 16 0.50 14.02 -4.75
N VAL A 17 -0.20 14.19 -5.87
CA VAL A 17 0.19 13.65 -7.18
C VAL A 17 0.58 14.74 -8.17
N SER A 18 0.71 15.99 -7.72
CA SER A 18 0.96 17.15 -8.59
C SER A 18 2.24 17.01 -9.44
N SER A 19 3.22 16.25 -8.94
CA SER A 19 4.51 16.01 -9.60
C SER A 19 4.60 14.65 -10.32
N ILE A 20 3.49 13.90 -10.43
CA ILE A 20 3.46 12.56 -11.01
C ILE A 20 2.59 12.59 -12.27
N ASP A 21 3.20 12.39 -13.43
CA ASP A 21 2.47 12.24 -14.69
C ASP A 21 1.87 10.82 -14.84
N GLY A 22 0.67 10.74 -15.42
CA GLY A 22 0.06 9.44 -15.78
C GLY A 22 -0.57 8.66 -14.63
N VAL A 23 -1.01 9.34 -13.57
CA VAL A 23 -1.67 8.73 -12.40
C VAL A 23 -2.90 7.92 -12.82
N LYS A 24 -2.98 6.67 -12.37
CA LYS A 24 -4.15 5.80 -12.55
C LYS A 24 -4.87 5.58 -11.22
N VAL A 25 -6.12 5.13 -11.31
CA VAL A 25 -6.94 4.84 -10.12
C VAL A 25 -6.44 3.58 -9.39
N ASP A 26 -5.70 2.71 -10.08
CA ASP A 26 -5.08 1.52 -9.50
C ASP A 26 -3.71 1.90 -8.92
N ASN A 27 -3.56 1.85 -7.59
CA ASN A 27 -2.35 2.29 -6.89
C ASN A 27 -1.91 1.24 -5.87
N VAL A 28 -0.59 1.03 -5.76
CA VAL A 28 -0.01 0.06 -4.83
C VAL A 28 0.35 0.72 -3.49
N LEU A 29 -0.27 0.23 -2.41
CA LEU A 29 0.02 0.65 -1.02
C LEU A 29 1.20 -0.11 -0.40
N ILE A 30 1.29 -1.42 -0.64
CA ILE A 30 2.38 -2.30 -0.23
C ILE A 30 2.57 -3.30 -1.36
N GLY A 31 3.78 -3.35 -1.93
CA GLY A 31 4.07 -4.19 -3.08
C GLY A 31 5.12 -3.58 -3.98
N GLU A 32 5.10 -4.02 -5.22
CA GLU A 32 6.05 -3.60 -6.25
C GLU A 32 5.26 -3.20 -7.48
N GLU A 33 5.51 -1.98 -7.96
CA GLU A 33 4.92 -1.43 -9.17
C GLU A 33 6.01 -0.78 -10.01
N ASN A 34 6.21 -1.31 -11.23
CA ASN A 34 7.32 -0.95 -12.10
C ASN A 34 8.67 -1.08 -11.37
N GLU A 35 9.42 0.02 -11.23
CA GLU A 35 10.71 0.08 -10.52
C GLU A 35 10.59 0.52 -9.05
N SER A 36 9.38 0.90 -8.62
CA SER A 36 9.13 1.33 -7.24
C SER A 36 8.70 0.15 -6.38
N LYS A 37 9.48 -0.13 -5.34
CA LYS A 37 9.16 -1.16 -4.35
C LYS A 37 8.90 -0.52 -3.01
N PHE A 38 7.77 -0.88 -2.39
CA PHE A 38 7.47 -0.52 -1.01
C PHE A 38 7.03 -1.76 -0.25
N THR A 39 7.93 -2.29 0.57
CA THR A 39 7.76 -3.55 1.28
C THR A 39 7.06 -3.37 2.62
N ALA A 40 6.46 -4.45 3.13
CA ALA A 40 5.86 -4.45 4.47
C ALA A 40 6.89 -4.16 5.58
N ASP A 41 8.16 -4.52 5.37
CA ASP A 41 9.24 -4.20 6.32
C ASP A 41 9.56 -2.71 6.36
N GLU A 42 9.52 -2.01 5.22
CA GLU A 42 9.71 -0.55 5.17
C GLU A 42 8.57 0.18 5.88
N MET A 43 7.33 -0.27 5.67
CA MET A 43 6.18 0.24 6.42
C MET A 43 6.29 -0.08 7.93
N ALA A 44 6.80 -1.25 8.29
CA ALA A 44 6.97 -1.63 9.68
C ALA A 44 8.03 -0.75 10.37
N LYS A 45 9.13 -0.43 9.69
CA LYS A 45 10.17 0.49 10.18
C LYS A 45 9.60 1.88 10.48
N SER A 46 8.75 2.43 9.61
CA SER A 46 8.13 3.74 9.87
C SER A 46 7.16 3.72 11.05
N LEU A 47 6.57 2.56 11.35
CA LEU A 47 5.65 2.33 12.48
C LEU A 47 6.36 1.86 13.75
N ASN A 48 7.70 1.76 13.78
CA ASN A 48 8.47 1.12 14.85
C ASN A 48 7.90 -0.25 15.25
N ALA A 49 7.57 -1.06 14.25
CA ALA A 49 6.95 -2.36 14.38
C ALA A 49 7.65 -3.41 13.51
N ILE A 50 7.10 -4.62 13.50
CA ILE A 50 7.52 -5.73 12.64
C ILE A 50 6.52 -5.93 11.50
N SER A 51 6.98 -6.50 10.38
CA SER A 51 6.15 -6.72 9.18
C SER A 51 4.90 -7.54 9.44
N TYR A 52 4.95 -8.50 10.38
CA TYR A 52 3.77 -9.28 10.76
C TYR A 52 2.61 -8.40 11.24
N LYS A 53 2.90 -7.32 11.97
CA LYS A 53 1.88 -6.39 12.48
C LYS A 53 1.19 -5.64 11.35
N VAL A 54 1.92 -5.30 10.28
CA VAL A 54 1.39 -4.65 9.08
C VAL A 54 0.35 -5.55 8.40
N PHE A 55 0.63 -6.84 8.27
CA PHE A 55 -0.32 -7.81 7.71
C PHE A 55 -1.54 -8.03 8.61
N CYS A 56 -1.36 -8.10 9.94
CA CYS A 56 -2.46 -8.29 10.88
C CYS A 56 -3.46 -7.11 10.89
N ILE A 57 -2.99 -5.88 10.68
CA ILE A 57 -3.83 -4.67 10.69
C ILE A 57 -4.79 -4.60 9.50
N SER A 58 -4.47 -5.26 8.37
CA SER A 58 -5.30 -5.28 7.16
C SER A 58 -6.74 -5.78 7.40
N GLY A 59 -7.00 -6.46 8.52
CA GLY A 59 -8.33 -6.71 9.04
C GLY A 59 -9.24 -7.54 8.12
N LYS A 60 -10.56 -7.46 8.34
CA LYS A 60 -11.57 -8.19 7.57
C LYS A 60 -12.22 -7.36 6.44
N ARG A 61 -12.04 -6.04 6.46
CA ARG A 61 -12.73 -5.11 5.55
C ARG A 61 -12.08 -5.06 4.16
N ALA A 62 -10.77 -5.31 4.07
CA ALA A 62 -10.09 -5.42 2.80
C ALA A 62 -10.43 -6.77 2.12
N PRO A 63 -10.95 -6.79 0.89
CA PRO A 63 -11.21 -8.03 0.16
C PRO A 63 -9.89 -8.76 -0.12
N LYS A 64 -9.85 -10.06 0.13
CA LYS A 64 -8.67 -10.91 -0.11
C LYS A 64 -8.83 -11.66 -1.42
N ILE A 65 -7.98 -11.34 -2.40
CA ILE A 65 -7.94 -12.01 -3.70
C ILE A 65 -6.72 -12.93 -3.72
N TYR A 66 -6.95 -14.22 -3.91
CA TYR A 66 -5.87 -15.21 -3.98
C TYR A 66 -5.53 -15.52 -5.43
N ILE A 67 -4.34 -15.09 -5.87
CA ILE A 67 -3.85 -15.38 -7.22
C ILE A 67 -3.15 -16.74 -7.21
N ASN A 68 -3.86 -17.77 -7.65
CA ASN A 68 -3.26 -19.10 -7.81
C ASN A 68 -2.60 -19.19 -9.19
N LYS A 69 -1.26 -19.20 -9.23
CA LYS A 69 -0.50 -19.42 -10.47
C LYS A 69 -0.56 -20.87 -11.01
N ARG A 70 -1.43 -21.74 -10.46
CA ARG A 70 -1.78 -23.04 -11.05
C ARG A 70 -3.06 -22.95 -11.88
N LYS A 71 -2.96 -22.40 -13.09
CA LYS A 71 -3.78 -22.84 -14.22
C LYS A 71 -2.82 -23.09 -15.38
N LYS A 72 -2.93 -24.30 -15.95
CA LYS A 72 -2.22 -24.76 -17.16
C LYS A 72 -2.33 -23.74 -18.29
#